data_AF-A0AA38CZV3-F1
#
_entry.id   AF-A0AA38CZV3-F1
#
_cell.length_a   1.000
_cell.length_b   1.000
_cell.length_c   1.000
_cell.angle_alpha   90.00
_cell.angle_beta   90.00
_cell.angle_gamma   90.00
#
_symmetry.space_group_name_H-M   'P 1'
#
loop_
_entity.id
_entity.type
_entity.pdbx_description
1 polymer ?
#
loop_
_entity_poly.entity_id
_entity_poly.type
_entity_poly.pdbx_seq_one_letter_code
_entity_poly.pdbx_strand_id
1 'polypeptide(L)'
;MISEFINGLADYHFLQNALITSIAIGVVAGAIGCFIILRGMSLMGDAISHAVLPGVALSFILGVHYFAGAVVFGVLASILITYISQNSTIKSDTAIGITFSSFLALGVILIGIANSSTDLFHILFGNVLAVQDVDKWLTIGIAILVIALIILFYRPLLITSFDVNMAKAFGMRVQVYHYLLMILLTLVSVTAMQSVGTILIVALLVTPAATAYLYTKHLKRMIVISAILGGLSSVIGLFIGYSFNIAAGSSIVLTATFMFVIGFFLSPRQRLKHGKKGYFIAAAIAALFAGGIGLYAQQQSSGEEEDQLDVVVTNSILNDMTEEIAGDRINLHSIVPVGRDPHDYEPLPEDVETSTEADLVFYNGLNLETGGNAWFNNLMDNADKEEGEDYFAVSQGVDPLYLEEGEDEGQQDPHAWMSLENGMTYAENIEEQLSEKDPENADYYEENLNNYLDELEDLDQEAKDKFNDIPEDEKLLVTSEGAFKYFSQAYDVPATYIWEINTEEEGTPEQTTRVVDQLNDTNVQSLFVETSVNPSSMQSVSQDSGIPIYSEIFTDSVAESGEEGDSYYAMMKWNIDRIHEGLTQE
;
A
#
# COMPACT_ATOMS: atom_id res chain seq x y z
N MET A 1 -0.85 -23.63 12.50
CA MET A 1 -1.16 -22.27 13.01
C MET A 1 -0.29 -21.81 14.18
N ILE A 2 -0.51 -22.21 15.45
CA ILE A 2 0.30 -21.64 16.56
C ILE A 2 1.77 -22.07 16.47
N SER A 3 2.05 -23.32 16.09
CA SER A 3 3.41 -23.79 15.87
C SER A 3 4.07 -23.10 14.67
N GLU A 4 3.37 -23.02 13.53
CA GLU A 4 3.81 -22.27 12.34
C GLU A 4 4.18 -20.83 12.69
N PHE A 5 3.30 -20.08 13.36
CA PHE A 5 3.61 -18.71 13.76
C PHE A 5 4.81 -18.60 14.71
N ILE A 6 5.01 -19.57 15.62
CA ILE A 6 6.18 -19.57 16.52
C ILE A 6 7.46 -19.90 15.74
N ASN A 7 7.39 -20.80 14.78
CA ASN A 7 8.52 -21.15 13.91
C ASN A 7 8.85 -19.98 12.99
N GLY A 8 7.86 -19.41 12.29
CA GLY A 8 8.04 -18.22 11.46
C GLY A 8 8.60 -17.02 12.24
N LEU A 9 8.28 -16.87 13.54
CA LEU A 9 8.91 -15.85 14.38
C LEU A 9 10.39 -16.12 14.67
N ALA A 10 10.82 -17.38 14.66
CA ALA A 10 12.21 -17.76 14.81
C ALA A 10 12.99 -17.63 13.49
N ASP A 11 12.33 -17.93 12.38
CA ASP A 11 12.96 -18.11 11.08
C ASP A 11 12.93 -16.83 10.22
N TYR A 12 11.86 -16.03 10.32
CA TYR A 12 11.67 -14.84 9.46
C TYR A 12 11.95 -13.50 10.17
N HIS A 13 12.86 -12.72 9.59
CA HIS A 13 13.25 -11.39 10.10
C HIS A 13 12.11 -10.36 10.01
N PHE A 14 11.38 -10.34 8.89
CA PHE A 14 10.24 -9.44 8.69
C PHE A 14 9.18 -9.62 9.79
N LEU A 15 8.88 -10.87 10.17
CA LEU A 15 7.85 -11.17 11.16
C LEU A 15 8.28 -10.73 12.57
N GLN A 16 9.58 -10.81 12.86
CA GLN A 16 10.18 -10.25 14.08
C GLN A 16 10.07 -8.72 14.10
N ASN A 17 10.39 -8.05 12.99
CA ASN A 17 10.29 -6.60 12.86
C ASN A 17 8.84 -6.12 13.04
N ALA A 18 7.91 -6.75 12.33
CA ALA A 18 6.48 -6.48 12.41
C ALA A 18 5.94 -6.65 13.83
N LEU A 19 6.29 -7.75 14.51
CA LEU A 19 5.83 -8.04 15.87
C LEU A 19 6.35 -7.03 16.88
N ILE A 20 7.66 -6.79 16.89
CA ILE A 20 8.30 -5.90 17.88
C ILE A 20 7.78 -4.47 17.72
N THR A 21 7.71 -3.98 16.48
CA THR A 21 7.24 -2.63 16.16
C THR A 21 5.76 -2.47 16.53
N SER A 22 4.91 -3.42 16.14
CA SER A 22 3.48 -3.38 16.46
C SER A 22 3.22 -3.41 17.98
N ILE A 23 3.94 -4.24 18.73
CA ILE A 23 3.86 -4.26 20.20
C ILE A 23 4.29 -2.91 20.79
N ALA A 24 5.42 -2.36 20.35
CA ALA A 24 5.93 -1.09 20.84
C ALA A 24 4.92 0.04 20.62
N ILE A 25 4.34 0.13 19.41
CA ILE A 25 3.29 1.07 19.05
C ILE A 25 2.03 0.84 19.89
N GLY A 26 1.53 -0.39 19.96
CA GLY A 26 0.31 -0.71 20.72
C GLY A 26 0.42 -0.37 22.22
N VAL A 27 1.60 -0.60 22.82
CA VAL A 27 1.88 -0.26 24.22
C VAL A 27 1.92 1.25 24.43
N VAL A 28 2.67 1.99 23.61
CA VAL A 28 2.84 3.44 23.80
C VAL A 28 1.57 4.21 23.41
N ALA A 29 0.90 3.82 22.32
CA ALA A 29 -0.36 4.41 21.86
C ALA A 29 -1.47 4.18 22.90
N GLY A 30 -1.58 2.97 23.45
CA GLY A 30 -2.52 2.68 24.54
C GLY A 30 -2.26 3.51 25.80
N ALA A 31 -0.98 3.74 26.15
CA ALA A 31 -0.61 4.56 27.30
C ALA A 31 -0.99 6.03 27.14
N ILE A 32 -0.66 6.64 25.98
CA ILE A 32 -1.01 8.03 25.66
C ILE A 32 -2.52 8.20 25.49
N GLY A 33 -3.15 7.25 24.79
CA GLY A 33 -4.58 7.20 24.53
C GLY A 33 -5.43 7.38 25.78
N CYS A 34 -4.96 6.87 26.92
CA CYS A 34 -5.63 7.06 28.20
C CYS A 34 -5.80 8.53 28.60
N PHE A 35 -4.79 9.36 28.37
CA PHE A 35 -4.87 10.80 28.66
C PHE A 35 -5.74 11.53 27.63
N ILE A 36 -5.65 11.13 26.36
CA ILE A 36 -6.39 11.72 25.26
C ILE A 36 -7.91 11.49 25.42
N ILE A 37 -8.33 10.28 25.76
CA ILE A 37 -9.73 9.95 26.02
C ILE A 37 -10.27 10.71 27.24
N LEU A 38 -9.51 10.79 28.33
CA LEU A 38 -9.95 11.51 29.53
C LEU A 38 -10.12 13.02 29.29
N ARG A 39 -9.39 13.57 28.32
CA ARG A 39 -9.50 14.97 27.90
C ARG A 39 -10.56 15.19 26.80
N GLY A 40 -11.19 14.13 26.31
CA GLY A 40 -12.18 14.21 25.23
C GLY A 40 -11.59 14.62 23.88
N MET A 41 -10.34 14.22 23.61
CA MET A 41 -9.60 14.62 22.40
C MET A 41 -9.29 13.43 21.48
N SER A 42 -10.16 12.42 21.43
CA SER A 42 -9.87 11.15 20.73
C SER A 42 -9.55 11.29 19.24
N LEU A 43 -10.10 12.30 18.55
CA LEU A 43 -9.85 12.59 17.13
C LEU A 43 -8.53 13.35 16.87
N MET A 44 -7.77 13.67 17.92
CA MET A 44 -6.57 14.47 17.78
C MET A 44 -5.41 13.69 17.16
N GLY A 45 -5.32 12.38 17.39
CA GLY A 45 -4.29 11.54 16.76
C GLY A 45 -4.46 11.46 15.25
N ASP A 46 -5.70 11.27 14.80
CA ASP A 46 -6.13 11.26 13.39
C ASP A 46 -5.86 12.62 12.71
N ALA A 47 -6.25 13.72 13.35
CA ALA A 47 -5.96 15.05 12.82
C ALA A 47 -4.46 15.32 12.65
N ILE A 48 -3.63 14.81 13.56
CA ILE A 48 -2.18 14.98 13.49
C ILE A 48 -1.59 14.16 12.34
N SER A 49 -2.04 12.92 12.13
CA SER A 49 -1.47 12.05 11.08
C SER A 49 -1.68 12.58 9.66
N HIS A 50 -2.72 13.36 9.41
CA HIS A 50 -2.86 14.04 8.12
C HIS A 50 -2.27 15.45 8.11
N ALA A 51 -2.27 16.15 9.25
CA ALA A 51 -1.70 17.49 9.33
C ALA A 51 -0.15 17.51 9.26
N VAL A 52 0.51 16.36 9.26
CA VAL A 52 1.98 16.28 9.10
C VAL A 52 2.42 16.32 7.63
N LEU A 53 1.50 16.12 6.67
CA LEU A 53 1.78 16.05 5.23
C LEU A 53 2.58 17.24 4.67
N PRO A 54 2.23 18.52 4.96
CA PRO A 54 3.06 19.65 4.53
C PRO A 54 4.51 19.58 5.03
N GLY A 55 4.72 18.99 6.20
CA GLY A 55 6.04 18.82 6.78
C GLY A 55 6.86 17.76 6.08
N VAL A 56 6.22 16.67 5.65
CA VAL A 56 6.86 15.64 4.81
C VAL A 56 7.26 16.25 3.48
N ALA A 57 6.32 16.91 2.79
CA ALA A 57 6.56 17.56 1.50
C ALA A 57 7.68 18.61 1.54
N LEU A 58 7.68 19.50 2.56
CA LEU A 58 8.75 20.48 2.72
C LEU A 58 10.10 19.85 3.05
N SER A 59 10.11 18.71 3.76
CA SER A 59 11.36 18.00 4.04
C SER A 59 11.97 17.47 2.75
N PHE A 60 11.14 16.93 1.85
CA PHE A 60 11.55 16.52 0.51
C PHE A 60 12.15 17.69 -0.28
N ILE A 61 11.40 18.79 -0.43
CA ILE A 61 11.86 19.99 -1.17
C ILE A 61 13.18 20.54 -0.63
N LEU A 62 13.42 20.44 0.69
CA LEU A 62 14.62 20.97 1.34
C LEU A 62 15.76 19.94 1.44
N GLY A 63 15.57 18.69 1.03
CA GLY A 63 16.54 17.61 1.19
C GLY A 63 16.84 17.25 2.65
N VAL A 64 15.84 17.36 3.54
CA VAL A 64 15.94 17.04 4.97
C VAL A 64 15.15 15.76 5.25
N HIS A 65 15.52 15.02 6.31
CA HIS A 65 14.82 13.80 6.71
C HIS A 65 13.32 14.02 6.97
N TYR A 66 12.45 13.24 6.33
CA TYR A 66 10.98 13.39 6.36
C TYR A 66 10.39 13.41 7.78
N PHE A 67 10.89 12.53 8.65
CA PHE A 67 10.51 12.49 10.07
C PHE A 67 10.63 13.86 10.76
N ALA A 68 11.66 14.65 10.44
CA ALA A 68 11.88 15.94 11.08
C ALA A 68 10.79 16.95 10.72
N GLY A 69 10.44 17.08 9.44
CA GLY A 69 9.36 17.99 9.04
C GLY A 69 7.99 17.50 9.49
N ALA A 70 7.74 16.19 9.46
CA ALA A 70 6.51 15.61 9.99
C ALA A 70 6.31 15.97 11.48
N VAL A 71 7.34 15.81 12.32
CA VAL A 71 7.27 16.19 13.74
C VAL A 71 7.04 17.70 13.90
N VAL A 72 7.74 18.54 13.15
CA VAL A 72 7.58 20.00 13.22
C VAL A 72 6.15 20.40 12.89
N PHE A 73 5.61 19.93 11.77
CA PHE A 73 4.25 20.27 11.33
C PHE A 73 3.17 19.65 12.21
N GLY A 74 3.36 18.42 12.70
CA GLY A 74 2.44 17.82 13.67
C GLY A 74 2.37 18.61 14.98
N VAL A 75 3.50 19.14 15.47
CA VAL A 75 3.53 20.01 16.65
C VAL A 75 2.88 21.36 16.34
N LEU A 76 3.16 21.96 15.18
CA LEU A 76 2.52 23.20 14.74
C LEU A 76 0.99 23.06 14.63
N ALA A 77 0.51 21.99 14.02
CA ALA A 77 -0.90 21.67 13.90
C ALA A 77 -1.55 21.53 15.27
N SER A 78 -0.92 20.78 16.18
CA SER A 78 -1.42 20.61 17.54
C SER A 78 -1.46 21.93 18.33
N ILE A 79 -0.46 22.79 18.17
CA ILE A 79 -0.44 24.13 18.76
C ILE A 79 -1.58 24.98 18.20
N LEU A 80 -1.79 24.96 16.89
CA LEU A 80 -2.84 25.75 16.23
C LEU A 80 -4.25 25.30 16.66
N ILE A 81 -4.52 23.98 16.67
CA ILE A 81 -5.78 23.41 17.15
C ILE A 81 -6.05 23.85 18.59
N THR A 82 -5.03 23.74 19.45
CA THR A 82 -5.11 24.13 20.85
C THR A 82 -5.39 25.62 21.01
N TYR A 83 -4.68 26.46 20.26
CA TYR A 83 -4.82 27.91 20.31
C TYR A 83 -6.22 28.35 19.89
N ILE A 84 -6.74 27.80 18.78
CA ILE A 84 -8.10 28.08 18.29
C ILE A 84 -9.13 27.64 19.33
N SER A 85 -9.03 26.41 19.83
CA SER A 85 -9.96 25.85 20.80
C SER A 85 -9.99 26.62 22.13
N GLN A 86 -8.83 27.07 22.63
CA GLN A 86 -8.76 27.74 23.94
C GLN A 86 -9.00 29.24 23.89
N ASN A 87 -8.74 29.89 22.75
CA ASN A 87 -8.74 31.34 22.63
C ASN A 87 -9.90 31.88 21.76
N SER A 88 -10.87 31.02 21.42
CA SER A 88 -12.07 31.38 20.67
C SER A 88 -13.32 30.70 21.24
N THR A 89 -14.48 30.96 20.64
CA THR A 89 -15.74 30.27 20.95
C THR A 89 -15.92 28.96 20.17
N ILE A 90 -14.95 28.61 19.31
CA ILE A 90 -15.00 27.43 18.44
C ILE A 90 -14.75 26.16 19.27
N LYS A 91 -15.56 25.13 19.04
CA LYS A 91 -15.39 23.82 19.71
C LYS A 91 -14.13 23.11 19.23
N SER A 92 -13.53 22.29 20.08
CA SER A 92 -12.31 21.53 19.76
C SER A 92 -12.44 20.70 18.48
N ASP A 93 -13.56 20.01 18.27
CA ASP A 93 -13.79 19.21 17.05
C ASP A 93 -13.79 20.08 15.78
N THR A 94 -14.34 21.29 15.87
CA THR A 94 -14.33 22.26 14.76
C THR A 94 -12.94 22.84 14.53
N ALA A 95 -12.18 23.13 15.60
CA ALA A 95 -10.79 23.59 15.50
C ALA A 95 -9.88 22.52 14.87
N ILE A 96 -10.12 21.24 15.21
CA ILE A 96 -9.50 20.08 14.59
C ILE A 96 -9.82 20.10 13.10
N GLY A 97 -11.10 20.10 12.70
CA GLY A 97 -11.50 20.07 11.29
C GLY A 97 -10.91 21.21 10.45
N ILE A 98 -10.93 22.45 10.96
CA ILE A 98 -10.34 23.61 10.26
C ILE A 98 -8.84 23.43 10.04
N THR A 99 -8.10 23.04 11.09
CA THR A 99 -6.64 22.91 11.01
C THR A 99 -6.26 21.73 10.12
N PHE A 100 -6.90 20.58 10.31
CA PHE A 100 -6.77 19.37 9.50
C PHE A 100 -6.95 19.69 8.01
N SER A 101 -8.10 20.25 7.60
CA SER A 101 -8.37 20.52 6.19
C SER A 101 -7.39 21.55 5.60
N SER A 102 -6.95 22.54 6.38
CA SER A 102 -6.00 23.55 5.91
C SER A 102 -4.60 22.97 5.71
N PHE A 103 -4.13 22.12 6.64
CA PHE A 103 -2.82 21.49 6.55
C PHE A 103 -2.82 20.38 5.49
N LEU A 104 -3.89 19.58 5.40
CA LEU A 104 -4.04 18.60 4.32
C LEU A 104 -3.99 19.29 2.95
N ALA A 105 -4.79 20.34 2.74
CA ALA A 105 -4.79 21.10 1.48
C ALA A 105 -3.42 21.74 1.18
N LEU A 106 -2.75 22.31 2.20
CA LEU A 106 -1.39 22.82 2.04
C LEU A 106 -0.39 21.71 1.71
N GLY A 107 -0.57 20.51 2.28
CA GLY A 107 0.25 19.34 2.04
C GLY A 107 0.14 18.91 0.59
N VAL A 108 -1.09 18.69 0.12
CA VAL A 108 -1.38 18.36 -1.28
C VAL A 108 -0.79 19.39 -2.25
N ILE A 109 -0.98 20.70 -1.99
CA ILE A 109 -0.37 21.76 -2.81
C ILE A 109 1.17 21.67 -2.82
N LEU A 110 1.79 21.38 -1.68
CA LEU A 110 3.25 21.30 -1.59
C LEU A 110 3.80 20.02 -2.22
N ILE A 111 3.08 18.91 -2.15
CA ILE A 111 3.40 17.66 -2.84
C ILE A 111 3.34 17.89 -4.35
N GLY A 112 2.23 18.44 -4.87
CA GLY A 112 2.12 18.76 -6.30
C GLY A 112 3.07 19.85 -6.82
N ILE A 113 3.72 20.63 -5.94
CA ILE A 113 4.84 21.53 -6.33
C ILE A 113 6.19 20.79 -6.24
N ALA A 114 6.28 19.79 -5.36
CA ALA A 114 7.50 19.03 -5.14
C ALA A 114 7.77 18.01 -6.26
N ASN A 115 6.81 17.73 -7.14
CA ASN A 115 6.85 16.67 -8.14
C ASN A 115 7.31 15.36 -7.46
N SER A 116 6.57 14.91 -6.45
CA SER A 116 7.01 13.80 -5.59
C SER A 116 5.88 12.81 -5.35
N SER A 117 6.08 11.59 -5.87
CA SER A 117 5.19 10.43 -5.83
C SER A 117 4.95 9.81 -4.44
N THR A 118 4.90 10.64 -3.38
CA THR A 118 4.49 10.14 -2.07
C THR A 118 3.00 9.84 -2.11
N ASP A 119 2.68 8.58 -2.39
CA ASP A 119 1.31 8.10 -2.41
C ASP A 119 0.67 8.34 -1.03
N LEU A 120 -0.39 9.15 -1.04
CA LEU A 120 -1.20 9.44 0.13
C LEU A 120 -1.83 8.15 0.67
N PHE A 121 -2.12 7.16 -0.18
CA PHE A 121 -2.66 5.87 0.23
C PHE A 121 -1.68 5.10 1.13
N HIS A 122 -0.40 5.04 0.78
CA HIS A 122 0.57 4.33 1.62
C HIS A 122 0.73 4.96 3.02
N ILE A 123 0.66 6.29 3.14
CA ILE A 123 0.65 6.96 4.46
C ILE A 123 -0.59 6.52 5.27
N LEU A 124 -1.74 6.38 4.61
CA LEU A 124 -3.01 6.04 5.25
C LEU A 124 -3.04 4.61 5.78
N PHE A 125 -2.61 3.64 4.97
CA PHE A 125 -2.76 2.22 5.24
C PHE A 125 -1.51 1.60 5.89
N GLY A 126 -0.32 1.90 5.36
CA GLY A 126 1.01 1.45 5.82
C GLY A 126 1.20 -0.07 5.83
N ASN A 127 2.38 -0.56 5.46
CA ASN A 127 2.67 -1.99 5.50
C ASN A 127 3.48 -2.39 6.75
N VAL A 128 2.81 -3.07 7.69
CA VAL A 128 3.43 -3.52 8.96
C VAL A 128 4.50 -4.60 8.75
N LEU A 129 4.40 -5.38 7.66
CA LEU A 129 5.35 -6.45 7.33
C LEU A 129 6.62 -5.89 6.68
N ALA A 130 6.52 -4.75 5.99
CA ALA A 130 7.64 -4.07 5.34
C ALA A 130 8.52 -3.22 6.28
N VAL A 131 8.29 -3.28 7.61
CA VAL A 131 9.02 -2.46 8.58
C VAL A 131 10.50 -2.80 8.61
N GLN A 132 11.33 -1.82 8.25
CA GLN A 132 12.78 -1.95 8.26
C GLN A 132 13.39 -1.90 9.67
N ASP A 133 14.62 -2.40 9.80
CA ASP A 133 15.39 -2.38 11.05
C ASP A 133 15.51 -0.97 11.65
N VAL A 134 15.79 0.02 10.82
CA VAL A 134 15.93 1.42 11.23
C VAL A 134 14.64 1.93 11.88
N ASP A 135 13.49 1.63 11.26
CA ASP A 135 12.17 2.03 11.74
C ASP A 135 11.78 1.31 13.03
N LYS A 136 12.11 0.02 13.14
CA LYS A 136 11.96 -0.76 14.38
C LYS A 136 12.71 -0.11 15.53
N TRP A 137 14.00 0.18 15.36
CA TRP A 137 14.82 0.76 16.43
C TRP A 137 14.40 2.20 16.78
N LEU A 138 14.03 2.99 15.78
CA LEU A 138 13.47 4.34 15.97
C LEU A 138 12.19 4.28 16.81
N THR A 139 11.28 3.37 16.45
CA THR A 139 10.01 3.15 17.15
C THR A 139 10.22 2.74 18.59
N ILE A 140 11.14 1.80 18.85
CA ILE A 140 11.50 1.38 20.22
C ILE A 140 12.05 2.57 21.02
N GLY A 141 12.98 3.34 20.43
CA GLY A 141 13.58 4.51 21.06
C GLY A 141 12.53 5.55 21.49
N ILE A 142 11.59 5.85 20.59
CA ILE A 142 10.50 6.81 20.84
C ILE A 142 9.51 6.25 21.85
N ALA A 143 9.13 4.98 21.77
CA ALA A 143 8.25 4.34 22.74
C ALA A 143 8.83 4.41 24.16
N ILE A 144 10.12 4.08 24.33
CA ILE A 144 10.82 4.18 25.62
C ILE A 144 10.85 5.63 26.11
N LEU A 145 11.22 6.58 25.26
CA LEU A 145 11.28 8.01 25.59
C LEU A 145 9.91 8.50 26.09
N VAL A 146 8.84 8.19 25.38
CA VAL A 146 7.50 8.67 25.71
C VAL A 146 6.99 8.03 26.99
N ILE A 147 7.16 6.72 27.18
CA ILE A 147 6.80 6.03 28.43
C ILE A 147 7.59 6.63 29.61
N ALA A 148 8.89 6.87 29.45
CA ALA A 148 9.71 7.49 30.48
C ALA A 148 9.21 8.90 30.86
N LEU A 149 8.84 9.71 29.87
CA LEU A 149 8.27 11.05 30.09
C LEU A 149 6.89 11.00 30.75
N ILE A 150 6.04 10.04 30.39
CA ILE A 150 4.74 9.81 31.06
C ILE A 150 4.96 9.44 32.53
N ILE A 151 5.94 8.58 32.84
CA ILE A 151 6.27 8.18 34.22
C ILE A 151 6.82 9.39 35.01
N LEU A 152 7.77 10.12 34.43
CA LEU A 152 8.41 11.28 35.05
C LEU A 152 7.39 12.39 35.35
N PHE A 153 6.51 12.70 34.40
CA PHE A 153 5.50 13.74 34.52
C PHE A 153 4.11 13.21 34.89
N TYR A 154 4.02 12.01 35.45
CA TYR A 154 2.75 11.35 35.78
C TYR A 154 1.85 12.21 36.67
N ARG A 155 2.40 12.81 37.73
CA ARG A 155 1.63 13.62 38.70
C ARG A 155 1.04 14.88 38.04
N PRO A 156 1.84 15.71 37.34
CA PRO A 156 1.28 16.84 36.59
C PRO A 156 0.25 16.45 35.52
N LEU A 157 0.53 15.41 34.72
CA LEU A 157 -0.38 14.95 33.67
C LEU A 157 -1.70 14.44 34.25
N LEU A 158 -1.65 13.71 35.38
CA LEU A 158 -2.85 13.28 36.11
C LEU A 158 -3.69 14.48 36.53
N ILE A 159 -3.12 15.44 37.26
CA ILE A 159 -3.90 16.52 37.85
C ILE A 159 -4.50 17.42 36.75
N THR A 160 -3.70 17.74 35.72
CA THR A 160 -4.14 18.58 34.60
C THR A 160 -5.21 17.92 33.72
N SER A 161 -5.27 16.59 33.66
CA SER A 161 -6.32 15.87 32.91
C SER A 161 -7.65 15.73 33.66
N PHE A 162 -7.66 15.77 35.00
CA PHE A 162 -8.89 15.62 35.78
C PHE A 162 -9.46 16.95 36.28
N ASP A 163 -8.61 17.90 36.70
CA ASP A 163 -9.07 19.20 37.20
C ASP A 163 -8.04 20.31 36.93
N VAL A 164 -8.32 21.10 35.89
CA VAL A 164 -7.50 22.24 35.47
C VAL A 164 -7.48 23.36 36.53
N ASN A 165 -8.58 23.56 37.27
CA ASN A 165 -8.68 24.63 38.28
C ASN A 165 -7.88 24.27 39.52
N MET A 166 -7.98 23.02 39.98
CA MET A 166 -7.13 22.48 41.04
C MET A 166 -5.65 22.54 40.64
N ALA A 167 -5.32 22.22 39.39
CA ALA A 167 -3.96 22.31 38.89
C ALA A 167 -3.38 23.74 39.01
N LYS A 168 -4.18 24.76 38.62
CA LYS A 168 -3.81 26.18 38.75
C LYS A 168 -3.66 26.60 40.21
N ALA A 169 -4.53 26.12 41.10
CA ALA A 169 -4.46 26.40 42.54
C ALA A 169 -3.19 25.84 43.20
N PHE A 170 -2.69 24.70 42.72
CA PHE A 170 -1.39 24.15 43.12
C PHE A 170 -0.17 24.86 42.51
N GLY A 171 -0.38 25.95 41.75
CA GLY A 171 0.70 26.71 41.13
C GLY A 171 1.33 26.04 39.90
N MET A 172 0.69 25.02 39.34
CA MET A 172 1.22 24.33 38.15
C MET A 172 0.97 25.14 36.87
N ARG A 173 1.96 25.13 35.97
CA ARG A 173 1.84 25.69 34.63
C ARG A 173 1.07 24.73 33.73
N VAL A 174 -0.26 24.74 33.79
CA VAL A 174 -1.14 23.81 33.06
C VAL A 174 -0.80 23.74 31.56
N GLN A 175 -0.53 24.89 30.93
CA GLN A 175 -0.23 24.96 29.50
C GLN A 175 1.02 24.16 29.12
N VAL A 176 2.05 24.14 29.96
CA VAL A 176 3.28 23.38 29.70
C VAL A 176 2.97 21.88 29.61
N TYR A 177 2.14 21.36 30.51
CA TYR A 177 1.77 19.94 30.51
C TYR A 177 0.72 19.58 29.45
N HIS A 178 -0.05 20.56 28.99
CA HIS A 178 -0.90 20.39 27.82
C HIS A 178 -0.05 20.19 26.57
N TYR A 179 0.85 21.13 26.27
CA TYR A 179 1.75 21.04 25.11
C TYR A 179 2.73 19.87 25.20
N LEU A 180 3.18 19.50 26.40
CA LEU A 180 3.96 18.27 26.57
C LEU A 180 3.18 17.05 26.08
N LEU A 181 1.91 16.89 26.49
CA LEU A 181 1.09 15.77 26.04
C LEU A 181 0.88 15.81 24.51
N MET A 182 0.72 16.99 23.94
CA MET A 182 0.60 17.19 22.50
C MET A 182 1.86 16.76 21.74
N ILE A 183 3.04 17.16 22.22
CA ILE A 183 4.31 16.74 21.63
C ILE A 183 4.50 15.22 21.73
N LEU A 184 4.17 14.62 22.88
CA LEU A 184 4.24 13.16 23.05
C LEU A 184 3.27 12.44 22.10
N LEU A 185 2.05 12.97 21.95
CA LEU A 185 1.07 12.46 21.01
C LEU A 185 1.61 12.55 19.58
N THR A 186 2.12 13.71 19.16
CA THR A 186 2.68 13.90 17.82
C THR A 186 3.83 12.95 17.54
N LEU A 187 4.78 12.79 18.47
CA LEU A 187 5.90 11.87 18.30
C LEU A 187 5.41 10.44 18.06
N VAL A 188 4.47 9.95 18.87
CA VAL A 188 3.92 8.60 18.68
C VAL A 188 3.12 8.49 17.40
N SER A 189 2.28 9.48 17.08
CA SER A 189 1.47 9.48 15.86
C SER A 189 2.32 9.47 14.60
N VAL A 190 3.34 10.32 14.52
CA VAL A 190 4.23 10.41 13.34
C VAL A 190 5.05 9.15 13.17
N THR A 191 5.66 8.63 14.24
CA THR A 191 6.47 7.42 14.18
C THR A 191 5.64 6.21 13.76
N ALA A 192 4.48 6.03 14.39
CA ALA A 192 3.61 4.89 14.09
C ALA A 192 2.98 4.98 12.69
N MET A 193 2.64 6.18 12.23
CA MET A 193 2.11 6.38 10.88
C MET A 193 3.10 5.94 9.81
N GLN A 194 4.38 6.29 9.94
CA GLN A 194 5.40 5.93 8.95
C GLN A 194 5.67 4.42 8.90
N SER A 195 5.69 3.75 10.05
CA SER A 195 6.01 2.32 10.10
C SER A 195 4.81 1.42 9.82
N VAL A 196 3.60 1.83 10.21
CA VAL A 196 2.48 0.91 10.42
C VAL A 196 1.14 1.48 9.91
N GLY A 197 1.11 2.73 9.43
CA GLY A 197 -0.04 3.39 8.81
C GLY A 197 -0.96 4.16 9.76
N THR A 198 -1.67 5.18 9.24
CA THR A 198 -2.59 6.04 10.02
C THR A 198 -3.74 5.29 10.68
N ILE A 199 -4.36 4.34 9.96
CA ILE A 199 -5.57 3.67 10.43
C ILE A 199 -5.27 2.87 11.70
N LEU A 200 -4.13 2.17 11.69
CA LEU A 200 -3.72 1.34 12.80
C LEU A 200 -3.33 2.18 14.02
N ILE A 201 -2.63 3.31 13.85
CA ILE A 201 -2.31 4.17 15.00
C ILE A 201 -3.56 4.79 15.63
N VAL A 202 -4.51 5.28 14.84
CA VAL A 202 -5.76 5.86 15.36
C VAL A 202 -6.53 4.81 16.17
N ALA A 203 -6.63 3.58 15.65
CA ALA A 203 -7.26 2.46 16.34
C ALA A 203 -6.56 2.11 17.66
N LEU A 204 -5.23 1.97 17.66
CA LEU A 204 -4.45 1.60 18.85
C LEU A 204 -4.39 2.71 19.90
N LEU A 205 -4.57 3.97 19.49
CA LEU A 205 -4.64 5.10 20.42
C LEU A 205 -5.99 5.18 21.14
N VAL A 206 -7.08 4.88 20.46
CA VAL A 206 -8.44 5.05 21.01
C VAL A 206 -8.98 3.75 21.62
N THR A 207 -8.93 2.64 20.89
CA THR A 207 -9.69 1.43 21.22
C THR A 207 -9.21 0.73 22.50
N PRO A 208 -7.90 0.47 22.71
CA PRO A 208 -7.41 -0.09 23.97
C PRO A 208 -7.70 0.79 25.18
N ALA A 209 -7.57 2.11 25.02
CA ALA A 209 -7.78 3.08 26.08
C ALA A 209 -9.26 3.22 26.44
N ALA A 210 -10.15 3.19 25.44
CA ALA A 210 -11.60 3.17 25.63
C ALA A 210 -12.03 1.88 26.35
N THR A 211 -11.45 0.74 25.95
CA THR A 211 -11.68 -0.55 26.62
C THR A 211 -11.24 -0.50 28.08
N ALA A 212 -10.03 -0.02 28.37
CA ALA A 212 -9.52 0.12 29.74
C ALA A 212 -10.39 1.07 30.59
N TYR A 213 -10.90 2.15 30.01
CA TYR A 213 -11.78 3.11 30.68
C TYR A 213 -13.09 2.46 31.19
N LEU A 214 -13.57 1.41 30.52
CA LEU A 214 -14.76 0.67 30.94
C LEU A 214 -14.54 -0.17 32.21
N TYR A 215 -13.29 -0.55 32.53
CA TYR A 215 -12.97 -1.48 33.61
C TYR A 215 -12.44 -0.83 34.89
N THR A 216 -11.78 0.33 34.82
CA THR A 216 -11.11 0.93 35.98
C THR A 216 -11.44 2.41 36.21
N LYS A 217 -11.42 2.85 37.47
CA LYS A 217 -11.58 4.25 37.89
C LYS A 217 -10.24 4.97 38.09
N HIS A 218 -9.13 4.24 38.10
CA HIS A 218 -7.82 4.76 38.46
C HIS A 218 -6.94 4.87 37.21
N LEU A 219 -6.43 6.08 36.92
CA LEU A 219 -5.61 6.34 35.74
C LEU A 219 -4.38 5.42 35.63
N LYS A 220 -3.64 5.19 36.73
CA LYS A 220 -2.48 4.25 36.70
C LYS A 220 -2.87 2.87 36.18
N ARG A 221 -3.98 2.34 36.68
CA ARG A 221 -4.49 1.02 36.25
C ARG A 221 -5.00 1.08 34.82
N MET A 222 -5.58 2.20 34.41
CA MET A 222 -6.08 2.41 33.06
C MET A 222 -4.94 2.37 32.03
N ILE A 223 -3.84 3.08 32.30
CA ILE A 223 -2.63 3.09 31.46
C ILE A 223 -2.08 1.68 31.31
N VAL A 224 -1.91 0.94 32.41
CA VAL A 224 -1.36 -0.43 32.37
C VAL A 224 -2.28 -1.38 31.60
N ILE A 225 -3.59 -1.35 31.88
CA ILE A 225 -4.55 -2.21 31.16
C ILE A 225 -4.59 -1.87 29.68
N SER A 226 -4.60 -0.58 29.32
CA SER A 226 -4.63 -0.13 27.93
C SER A 226 -3.37 -0.51 27.16
N ALA A 227 -2.19 -0.36 27.78
CA ALA A 227 -0.92 -0.75 27.18
C ALA A 227 -0.86 -2.26 26.95
N ILE A 228 -1.32 -3.06 27.92
CA ILE A 228 -1.41 -4.53 27.77
C ILE A 228 -2.40 -4.90 26.66
N LEU A 229 -3.58 -4.27 26.61
CA LEU A 229 -4.57 -4.55 25.56
C LEU A 229 -4.06 -4.17 24.17
N GLY A 230 -3.36 -3.03 24.02
CA GLY A 230 -2.76 -2.61 22.75
C GLY A 230 -1.63 -3.54 22.30
N GLY A 231 -0.77 -3.97 23.22
CA GLY A 231 0.26 -4.99 22.92
C GLY A 231 -0.36 -6.34 22.56
N LEU A 232 -1.36 -6.81 23.31
CA LEU A 232 -2.05 -8.08 23.04
C LEU A 232 -2.83 -8.06 21.73
N SER A 233 -3.49 -6.96 21.39
CA SER A 233 -4.18 -6.84 20.09
C SER A 233 -3.21 -6.89 18.93
N SER A 234 -1.99 -6.35 19.12
CA SER A 234 -0.92 -6.40 18.12
C SER A 234 -0.43 -7.83 17.91
N VAL A 235 -0.17 -8.58 18.98
CA VAL A 235 0.26 -9.99 18.89
C VAL A 235 -0.82 -10.87 18.26
N ILE A 236 -2.05 -10.77 18.75
CA ILE A 236 -3.17 -11.61 18.26
C ILE A 236 -3.55 -11.21 16.83
N GLY A 237 -3.52 -9.92 16.51
CA GLY A 237 -3.83 -9.43 15.18
C GLY A 237 -2.80 -9.86 14.15
N LEU A 238 -1.49 -9.77 14.47
CA LEU A 238 -0.44 -10.26 13.60
C LEU A 238 -0.50 -11.78 13.43
N PHE A 239 -0.78 -12.53 14.52
CA PHE A 239 -1.01 -13.98 14.44
C PHE A 239 -2.16 -14.34 13.49
N ILE A 240 -3.27 -13.60 13.54
CA ILE A 240 -4.41 -13.81 12.64
C ILE A 240 -4.03 -13.43 11.21
N GLY A 241 -3.36 -12.30 11.01
CA GLY A 241 -2.89 -11.85 9.69
C GLY A 241 -2.03 -12.91 9.02
N TYR A 242 -0.99 -13.36 9.73
CA TYR A 242 -0.08 -14.42 9.28
C TYR A 242 -0.81 -15.76 9.04
N SER A 243 -1.65 -16.21 9.99
CA SER A 243 -2.28 -17.54 9.88
C SER A 243 -3.39 -17.64 8.81
N PHE A 244 -3.96 -16.51 8.38
CA PHE A 244 -5.06 -16.48 7.40
C PHE A 244 -4.67 -15.77 6.11
N ASN A 245 -3.39 -15.44 5.93
CA ASN A 245 -2.86 -14.67 4.81
C ASN A 245 -3.69 -13.41 4.46
N ILE A 246 -3.91 -12.55 5.45
CA ILE A 246 -4.63 -11.28 5.28
C ILE A 246 -3.81 -10.10 5.81
N ALA A 247 -4.09 -8.90 5.28
CA ALA A 247 -3.41 -7.66 5.68
C ALA A 247 -3.27 -7.52 7.21
N ALA A 248 -2.00 -7.49 7.67
CA ALA A 248 -1.66 -7.57 9.09
C ALA A 248 -2.18 -6.35 9.87
N GLY A 249 -2.07 -5.15 9.28
CA GLY A 249 -2.54 -3.91 9.89
C GLY A 249 -4.04 -3.94 10.21
N SER A 250 -4.84 -4.31 9.21
CA SER A 250 -6.30 -4.49 9.32
C SER A 250 -6.68 -5.53 10.38
N SER A 251 -5.95 -6.64 10.45
CA SER A 251 -6.16 -7.70 11.44
C SER A 251 -5.95 -7.22 12.88
N ILE A 252 -4.95 -6.36 13.12
CA ILE A 252 -4.71 -5.76 14.44
C ILE A 252 -5.85 -4.81 14.83
N VAL A 253 -6.33 -3.98 13.90
CA VAL A 253 -7.46 -3.06 14.14
C VAL A 253 -8.75 -3.81 14.50
N LEU A 254 -9.07 -4.85 13.73
CA LEU A 254 -10.26 -5.69 13.99
C LEU A 254 -10.14 -6.42 15.32
N THR A 255 -8.95 -6.91 15.67
CA THR A 255 -8.68 -7.55 16.97
C THR A 255 -8.88 -6.58 18.13
N ALA A 256 -8.33 -5.36 18.04
CA ALA A 256 -8.53 -4.33 19.07
C ALA A 256 -10.02 -3.96 19.22
N THR A 257 -10.72 -3.83 18.11
CA THR A 257 -12.17 -3.54 18.08
C THR A 257 -12.98 -4.67 18.70
N PHE A 258 -12.63 -5.92 18.42
CA PHE A 258 -13.28 -7.08 19.04
C PHE A 258 -13.07 -7.11 20.55
N MET A 259 -11.84 -6.86 21.03
CA MET A 259 -11.55 -6.72 22.45
C MET A 259 -12.39 -5.61 23.10
N PHE A 260 -12.59 -4.49 22.41
CA PHE A 260 -13.48 -3.42 22.87
C PHE A 260 -14.94 -3.87 22.93
N VAL A 261 -15.46 -4.55 21.91
CA VAL A 261 -16.84 -5.03 21.89
C VAL A 261 -17.10 -6.02 23.03
N ILE A 262 -16.18 -6.97 23.26
CA ILE A 262 -16.23 -7.85 24.44
C ILE A 262 -16.20 -7.01 25.72
N GLY A 263 -15.26 -6.05 25.77
CA GLY A 263 -15.10 -5.12 26.89
C GLY A 263 -16.36 -4.33 27.22
N PHE A 264 -17.06 -3.87 26.20
CA PHE A 264 -18.31 -3.12 26.26
C PHE A 264 -19.37 -3.96 26.96
N PHE A 265 -19.64 -5.17 26.49
CA PHE A 265 -20.70 -6.02 27.06
C PHE A 265 -20.40 -6.58 28.45
N LEU A 266 -19.12 -6.89 28.73
CA LEU A 266 -18.67 -7.39 30.04
C LEU A 266 -18.47 -6.28 31.07
N SER A 267 -18.38 -5.01 30.66
CA SER A 267 -18.04 -3.90 31.54
C SER A 267 -19.00 -3.80 32.74
N PRO A 268 -18.47 -3.74 33.98
CA PRO A 268 -19.26 -3.50 35.19
C PRO A 268 -20.01 -2.15 35.19
N ARG A 269 -19.56 -1.20 34.35
CA ARG A 269 -20.12 0.16 34.30
C ARG A 269 -21.33 0.29 33.38
N GLN A 270 -21.55 -0.68 32.49
CA GLN A 270 -22.67 -0.62 31.57
C GLN A 270 -23.95 -1.17 32.17
N ARG A 271 -24.95 -0.29 32.27
CA ARG A 271 -26.33 -0.61 32.68
C ARG A 271 -27.12 -1.26 31.52
N LEU A 272 -26.62 -2.37 30.98
CA LEU A 272 -27.39 -3.22 30.08
C LEU A 272 -28.28 -4.16 30.90
N LYS A 273 -29.60 -4.19 30.62
CA LYS A 273 -30.56 -5.09 31.28
C LYS A 273 -30.10 -6.56 31.10
N HIS A 274 -30.04 -7.31 32.20
CA HIS A 274 -29.35 -8.61 32.31
C HIS A 274 -29.79 -9.69 31.30
N GLY A 275 -30.98 -9.58 30.68
CA GLY A 275 -31.50 -10.59 29.75
C GLY A 275 -31.07 -10.49 28.28
N LYS A 276 -30.46 -9.38 27.84
CA LYS A 276 -30.04 -9.20 26.42
C LYS A 276 -28.53 -9.35 26.18
N LYS A 277 -27.72 -9.47 27.24
CA LYS A 277 -26.25 -9.54 27.13
C LYS A 277 -25.75 -10.77 26.36
N GLY A 278 -26.35 -11.94 26.58
CA GLY A 278 -25.93 -13.19 25.94
C GLY A 278 -26.17 -13.23 24.43
N TYR A 279 -27.32 -12.72 23.96
CA TYR A 279 -27.69 -12.75 22.54
C TYR A 279 -26.81 -11.84 21.66
N PHE A 280 -26.40 -10.67 22.18
CA PHE A 280 -25.53 -9.76 21.43
C PHE A 280 -24.05 -10.18 21.44
N ILE A 281 -23.57 -10.76 22.54
CA ILE A 281 -22.23 -11.38 22.58
C ILE A 281 -22.19 -12.56 21.61
N ALA A 282 -23.22 -13.40 21.58
CA ALA A 282 -23.33 -14.50 20.62
C ALA A 282 -23.42 -14.00 19.17
N ALA A 283 -24.13 -12.90 18.89
CA ALA A 283 -24.20 -12.31 17.55
C ALA A 283 -22.87 -11.68 17.10
N ALA A 284 -22.12 -11.02 17.99
CA ALA A 284 -20.80 -10.47 17.69
C ALA A 284 -19.75 -11.58 17.44
N ILE A 285 -19.81 -12.65 18.23
CA ILE A 285 -18.97 -13.84 18.03
C ILE A 285 -19.38 -14.57 16.73
N ALA A 286 -20.67 -14.67 16.43
CA ALA A 286 -21.17 -15.31 15.21
C ALA A 286 -20.83 -14.53 13.94
N ALA A 287 -20.82 -13.19 13.99
CA ALA A 287 -20.40 -12.36 12.86
C ALA A 287 -18.91 -12.53 12.52
N LEU A 288 -18.07 -12.78 13.53
CA LEU A 288 -16.64 -13.08 13.35
C LEU A 288 -16.39 -14.52 12.87
N PHE A 289 -17.14 -15.48 13.41
CA PHE A 289 -17.04 -16.88 12.99
C PHE A 289 -17.59 -17.10 11.56
N ALA A 290 -18.59 -16.33 11.12
CA ALA A 290 -19.10 -16.42 9.76
C ALA A 290 -18.11 -15.92 8.69
N GLY A 291 -17.21 -14.98 9.05
CA GLY A 291 -16.12 -14.55 8.16
C GLY A 291 -14.93 -15.53 8.15
N GLY A 292 -14.51 -16.04 9.32
CA GLY A 292 -13.33 -16.91 9.43
C GLY A 292 -13.53 -18.36 8.96
N ILE A 293 -14.76 -18.90 9.00
CA ILE A 293 -15.03 -20.27 8.52
C ILE A 293 -15.11 -20.33 6.97
N GLY A 294 -15.44 -19.21 6.31
CA GLY A 294 -15.47 -19.15 4.84
C GLY A 294 -14.07 -19.24 4.21
N LEU A 295 -13.08 -18.58 4.83
CA LEU A 295 -11.69 -18.55 4.37
C LEU A 295 -10.93 -19.87 4.66
N TYR A 296 -11.25 -20.54 5.78
CA TYR A 296 -10.58 -21.80 6.15
C TYR A 296 -10.86 -22.97 5.18
N ALA A 297 -11.88 -22.86 4.33
CA ALA A 297 -12.27 -23.96 3.43
C ALA A 297 -11.44 -24.03 2.14
N GLN A 298 -10.53 -23.08 1.89
CA GLN A 298 -9.84 -22.97 0.59
C GLN A 298 -8.32 -23.21 0.66
N GLN A 299 -7.73 -23.21 1.86
CA GLN A 299 -6.27 -23.24 2.03
C GLN A 299 -5.79 -24.60 2.59
N GLN A 300 -6.03 -25.67 1.82
CA GLN A 300 -5.32 -26.92 2.07
C GLN A 300 -5.11 -27.68 0.76
N SER A 301 -4.06 -27.30 0.04
CA SER A 301 -3.42 -28.10 -1.00
C SER A 301 -1.92 -28.01 -0.78
N SER A 302 -1.38 -28.79 0.15
CA SER A 302 0.05 -29.07 0.21
C SER A 302 0.30 -30.30 -0.66
N GLY A 303 0.78 -30.08 -1.88
CA GLY A 303 1.41 -31.14 -2.69
C GLY A 303 2.68 -31.62 -2.02
N GLU A 304 3.07 -32.87 -2.29
CA GLU A 304 4.35 -33.41 -1.83
C GLU A 304 5.50 -32.66 -2.52
N GLU A 305 6.51 -32.22 -1.74
CA GLU A 305 7.77 -31.65 -2.22
C GLU A 305 8.45 -32.64 -3.20
N GLU A 306 8.43 -32.31 -4.49
CA GLU A 306 9.54 -32.68 -5.37
C GLU A 306 10.62 -31.60 -5.24
N ASP A 307 11.90 -31.98 -5.38
CA ASP A 307 13.05 -31.05 -5.40
C ASP A 307 12.99 -30.14 -6.65
N GLN A 308 12.01 -29.24 -6.72
CA GLN A 308 11.83 -28.25 -7.78
C GLN A 308 12.37 -26.89 -7.34
N LEU A 309 12.85 -26.08 -8.28
CA LEU A 309 13.34 -24.73 -8.01
C LEU A 309 12.18 -23.83 -7.56
N ASP A 310 12.31 -23.16 -6.41
CA ASP A 310 11.30 -22.23 -5.91
C ASP A 310 11.50 -20.84 -6.54
N VAL A 311 10.55 -20.40 -7.36
CA VAL A 311 10.62 -19.16 -8.14
C VAL A 311 9.48 -18.23 -7.75
N VAL A 312 9.80 -16.97 -7.48
CA VAL A 312 8.81 -15.91 -7.22
C VAL A 312 8.84 -14.88 -8.34
N VAL A 313 7.67 -14.44 -8.78
CA VAL A 313 7.50 -13.37 -9.77
C VAL A 313 6.64 -12.26 -9.17
N THR A 314 6.91 -11.00 -9.54
CA THR A 314 6.17 -9.86 -8.95
C THR A 314 4.73 -9.75 -9.45
N ASN A 315 4.43 -10.10 -10.70
CA ASN A 315 3.11 -9.88 -11.29
C ASN A 315 2.69 -10.99 -12.27
N SER A 316 1.43 -10.91 -12.71
CA SER A 316 0.78 -11.94 -13.53
C SER A 316 1.36 -12.07 -14.95
N ILE A 317 1.94 -11.01 -15.51
CA ILE A 317 2.60 -11.05 -16.83
C ILE A 317 3.90 -11.85 -16.73
N LEU A 318 4.71 -11.57 -15.71
CA LEU A 318 5.95 -12.32 -15.47
C LEU A 318 5.67 -13.76 -15.07
N ASN A 319 4.56 -14.00 -14.34
CA ASN A 319 4.10 -15.35 -14.04
C ASN A 319 3.84 -16.16 -15.31
N ASP A 320 3.08 -15.61 -16.24
CA ASP A 320 2.76 -16.28 -17.50
C ASP A 320 4.03 -16.58 -18.33
N MET A 321 4.89 -15.59 -18.54
CA MET A 321 6.14 -15.79 -19.28
C MET A 321 7.04 -16.85 -18.64
N THR A 322 7.09 -16.87 -17.30
CA THR A 322 7.88 -17.85 -16.56
C THR A 322 7.26 -19.24 -16.65
N GLU A 323 5.93 -19.36 -16.61
CA GLU A 323 5.21 -20.62 -16.76
C GLU A 323 5.39 -21.22 -18.17
N GLU A 324 5.38 -20.39 -19.23
CA GLU A 324 5.63 -20.84 -20.60
C GLU A 324 7.05 -21.42 -20.79
N ILE A 325 8.05 -20.83 -20.13
CA ILE A 325 9.45 -21.31 -20.21
C ILE A 325 9.66 -22.52 -19.31
N ALA A 326 9.24 -22.43 -18.05
CA ALA A 326 9.61 -23.38 -17.01
C ALA A 326 8.65 -24.57 -16.88
N GLY A 327 7.41 -24.41 -17.33
CA GLY A 327 6.37 -25.43 -17.27
C GLY A 327 6.19 -26.02 -15.87
N ASP A 328 6.19 -27.35 -15.79
CA ASP A 328 6.00 -28.10 -14.55
C ASP A 328 7.29 -28.34 -13.75
N ARG A 329 8.40 -27.65 -14.07
CA ARG A 329 9.74 -27.91 -13.49
C ARG A 329 10.08 -27.05 -12.29
N ILE A 330 9.30 -26.02 -12.02
CA ILE A 330 9.51 -25.08 -10.93
C ILE A 330 8.26 -25.00 -10.06
N ASN A 331 8.45 -24.53 -8.84
CA ASN A 331 7.36 -24.10 -7.98
C ASN A 331 7.24 -22.58 -8.10
N LEU A 332 6.20 -22.11 -8.80
CA LEU A 332 6.03 -20.69 -9.15
C LEU A 332 5.01 -20.00 -8.24
N HIS A 333 5.38 -18.85 -7.68
CA HIS A 333 4.50 -17.98 -6.89
C HIS A 333 4.47 -16.55 -7.44
N SER A 334 3.27 -16.02 -7.71
CA SER A 334 3.07 -14.62 -8.13
C SER A 334 2.59 -13.75 -6.98
N ILE A 335 3.28 -12.63 -6.72
CA ILE A 335 2.97 -11.70 -5.62
C ILE A 335 1.71 -10.88 -5.91
N VAL A 336 1.69 -10.13 -7.01
CA VAL A 336 0.57 -9.26 -7.38
C VAL A 336 -0.48 -10.12 -8.10
N PRO A 337 -1.72 -10.22 -7.57
CA PRO A 337 -2.78 -11.01 -8.19
C PRO A 337 -3.25 -10.39 -9.51
N VAL A 338 -3.86 -11.22 -10.36
CA VAL A 338 -4.52 -10.78 -11.59
C VAL A 338 -5.50 -9.62 -11.34
N GLY A 339 -5.46 -8.62 -12.20
CA GLY A 339 -6.33 -7.43 -12.16
C GLY A 339 -5.97 -6.43 -11.05
N ARG A 340 -4.79 -6.56 -10.43
CA ARG A 340 -4.26 -5.60 -9.46
C ARG A 340 -3.10 -4.81 -10.05
N ASP A 341 -2.96 -3.58 -9.57
CA ASP A 341 -1.87 -2.68 -9.91
C ASP A 341 -0.55 -3.15 -9.25
N PRO A 342 0.52 -3.40 -10.04
CA PRO A 342 1.84 -3.77 -9.51
C PRO A 342 2.69 -2.58 -9.03
N HIS A 343 2.32 -1.32 -9.34
CA HIS A 343 3.05 -0.13 -8.90
C HIS A 343 2.92 0.10 -7.39
N ASP A 344 1.71 -0.04 -6.83
CA ASP A 344 1.43 0.08 -5.39
C ASP A 344 0.73 -1.17 -4.84
N TYR A 345 1.52 -2.09 -4.28
CA TYR A 345 1.01 -3.31 -3.65
C TYR A 345 1.44 -3.44 -2.19
N GLU A 346 0.58 -4.08 -1.38
CA GLU A 346 0.87 -4.48 0.00
C GLU A 346 1.08 -6.00 0.04
N PRO A 347 2.33 -6.50 0.02
CA PRO A 347 2.63 -7.92 0.15
C PRO A 347 1.94 -8.56 1.36
N LEU A 348 1.32 -9.71 1.12
CA LEU A 348 0.68 -10.52 2.14
C LEU A 348 1.71 -11.41 2.85
N PRO A 349 1.39 -11.97 4.03
CA PRO A 349 2.29 -12.88 4.74
C PRO A 349 2.87 -14.02 3.90
N GLU A 350 2.06 -14.64 3.04
CA GLU A 350 2.49 -15.70 2.12
C GLU A 350 3.52 -15.17 1.12
N ASP A 351 3.30 -13.99 0.53
CA ASP A 351 4.25 -13.37 -0.41
C ASP A 351 5.62 -13.12 0.24
N VAL A 352 5.63 -12.69 1.50
CA VAL A 352 6.88 -12.44 2.22
C VAL A 352 7.59 -13.74 2.59
N GLU A 353 6.83 -14.77 2.97
CA GLU A 353 7.36 -16.09 3.27
C GLU A 353 7.97 -16.75 2.02
N THR A 354 7.20 -16.83 0.93
CA THR A 354 7.67 -17.42 -0.33
C THR A 354 8.86 -16.65 -0.91
N SER A 355 8.86 -15.30 -0.85
CA SER A 355 10.01 -14.50 -1.29
C SER A 355 11.27 -14.71 -0.44
N THR A 356 11.11 -15.03 0.85
CA THR A 356 12.25 -15.34 1.72
C THR A 356 12.84 -16.71 1.40
N GLU A 357 11.98 -17.68 1.08
CA GLU A 357 12.37 -19.06 0.78
C GLU A 357 12.85 -19.25 -0.66
N ALA A 358 12.39 -18.43 -1.61
CA ALA A 358 12.65 -18.57 -3.03
C ALA A 358 14.14 -18.65 -3.40
N ASP A 359 14.49 -19.54 -4.33
CA ASP A 359 15.83 -19.65 -4.89
C ASP A 359 16.12 -18.57 -5.94
N LEU A 360 15.05 -18.06 -6.56
CA LEU A 360 15.08 -17.09 -7.64
C LEU A 360 13.85 -16.17 -7.58
N VAL A 361 14.06 -14.86 -7.72
CA VAL A 361 12.97 -13.87 -7.78
C VAL A 361 13.09 -13.02 -9.06
N PHE A 362 12.01 -12.93 -9.82
CA PHE A 362 11.91 -12.07 -10.99
C PHE A 362 11.02 -10.86 -10.71
N TYR A 363 11.51 -9.70 -11.11
CA TYR A 363 10.74 -8.45 -11.08
C TYR A 363 10.91 -7.70 -12.40
N ASN A 364 10.01 -6.75 -12.68
CA ASN A 364 10.06 -6.02 -13.95
C ASN A 364 11.28 -5.11 -14.01
N GLY A 365 11.52 -4.32 -12.95
CA GLY A 365 12.47 -3.23 -12.98
C GLY A 365 11.89 -1.99 -13.68
N LEU A 366 12.76 -1.14 -14.24
CA LEU A 366 12.37 0.10 -14.94
C LEU A 366 11.39 0.99 -14.15
N ASN A 367 11.52 1.03 -12.82
CA ASN A 367 10.68 1.81 -11.92
C ASN A 367 9.27 1.26 -11.62
N LEU A 368 8.92 0.03 -12.03
CA LEU A 368 7.59 -0.53 -11.77
C LEU A 368 7.34 -0.75 -10.26
N GLU A 369 7.99 -1.74 -9.66
CA GLU A 369 7.79 -2.10 -8.25
C GLU A 369 8.73 -1.35 -7.29
N THR A 370 9.69 -0.63 -7.86
CA THR A 370 10.67 0.20 -7.14
C THR A 370 10.25 1.67 -7.06
N GLY A 371 9.25 2.07 -7.86
CA GLY A 371 8.64 3.39 -7.82
C GLY A 371 7.75 3.59 -6.57
N GLY A 372 7.30 4.82 -6.33
CA GLY A 372 6.35 5.13 -5.26
C GLY A 372 6.81 4.69 -3.86
N ASN A 373 6.16 3.66 -3.31
CA ASN A 373 6.41 3.13 -1.96
C ASN A 373 7.63 2.19 -1.87
N ALA A 374 8.22 1.83 -3.01
CA ALA A 374 9.33 0.88 -3.13
C ALA A 374 9.06 -0.43 -2.37
N TRP A 375 7.84 -0.97 -2.48
CA TRP A 375 7.40 -2.17 -1.75
C TRP A 375 8.30 -3.37 -2.04
N PHE A 376 8.77 -3.53 -3.27
CA PHE A 376 9.64 -4.63 -3.66
C PHE A 376 11.03 -4.53 -3.02
N ASN A 377 11.63 -3.33 -3.01
CA ASN A 377 12.91 -3.11 -2.32
C ASN A 377 12.80 -3.43 -0.82
N ASN A 378 11.71 -2.96 -0.18
CA ASN A 378 11.47 -3.26 1.22
C ASN A 378 11.27 -4.76 1.47
N LEU A 379 10.65 -5.47 0.54
CA LEU A 379 10.45 -6.91 0.60
C LEU A 379 11.79 -7.65 0.51
N MET A 380 12.62 -7.35 -0.49
CA MET A 380 13.94 -7.98 -0.68
C MET A 380 14.89 -7.69 0.49
N ASP A 381 14.91 -6.45 1.00
CA ASP A 381 15.70 -6.08 2.18
C ASP A 381 15.29 -6.89 3.43
N ASN A 382 13.99 -7.16 3.60
CA ASN A 382 13.48 -7.95 4.72
C ASN A 382 13.68 -9.46 4.54
N ALA A 383 13.76 -9.92 3.29
CA ALA A 383 14.06 -11.30 2.91
C ALA A 383 15.56 -11.61 2.90
N ASP A 384 16.43 -10.60 3.09
CA ASP A 384 17.90 -10.72 3.03
C ASP A 384 18.39 -11.26 1.67
N LYS A 385 17.80 -10.74 0.59
CA LYS A 385 18.07 -11.11 -0.81
C LYS A 385 18.94 -10.05 -1.49
N GLU A 386 19.88 -10.45 -2.34
CA GLU A 386 20.80 -9.55 -3.05
C GLU A 386 20.50 -9.44 -4.57
N GLU A 387 20.53 -8.22 -5.11
CA GLU A 387 20.32 -7.96 -6.55
C GLU A 387 21.41 -8.61 -7.39
N GLY A 388 21.01 -9.36 -8.42
CA GLY A 388 21.94 -10.06 -9.32
C GLY A 388 22.52 -11.35 -8.74
N GLU A 389 22.13 -11.74 -7.52
CA GLU A 389 22.40 -13.08 -6.96
C GLU A 389 21.11 -13.85 -6.72
N ASP A 390 20.13 -13.23 -6.07
CA ASP A 390 18.85 -13.84 -5.73
C ASP A 390 17.68 -13.31 -6.56
N TYR A 391 17.69 -12.02 -6.91
CA TYR A 391 16.63 -11.39 -7.68
C TYR A 391 17.14 -10.63 -8.90
N PHE A 392 16.35 -10.68 -9.99
CA PHE A 392 16.78 -10.24 -11.33
C PHE A 392 15.68 -9.46 -12.04
N ALA A 393 16.07 -8.35 -12.66
CA ALA A 393 15.17 -7.55 -13.49
C ALA A 393 15.04 -8.20 -14.86
N VAL A 394 13.83 -8.65 -15.22
CA VAL A 394 13.60 -9.27 -16.53
C VAL A 394 13.69 -8.28 -17.69
N SER A 395 13.61 -6.97 -17.40
CA SER A 395 13.83 -5.90 -18.38
C SER A 395 15.29 -5.62 -18.72
N GLN A 396 16.24 -6.35 -18.14
CA GLN A 396 17.66 -6.12 -18.39
C GLN A 396 17.97 -6.23 -19.89
N GLY A 397 18.54 -5.17 -20.48
CA GLY A 397 18.88 -5.13 -21.91
C GLY A 397 17.88 -4.35 -22.78
N VAL A 398 16.69 -4.02 -22.25
CA VAL A 398 15.75 -3.10 -22.91
C VAL A 398 16.34 -1.69 -22.99
N ASP A 399 16.12 -0.99 -24.12
CA ASP A 399 16.43 0.44 -24.24
C ASP A 399 15.35 1.26 -23.51
N PRO A 400 15.66 1.89 -22.37
CA PRO A 400 14.63 2.51 -21.54
C PRO A 400 14.05 3.76 -22.20
N LEU A 401 12.73 3.82 -22.25
CA LEU A 401 12.00 5.06 -22.43
C LEU A 401 11.86 5.77 -21.08
N TYR A 402 11.59 7.07 -21.13
CA TYR A 402 11.52 7.91 -19.95
C TYR A 402 10.18 8.62 -19.87
N LEU A 403 9.78 8.95 -18.65
CA LEU A 403 8.62 9.79 -18.41
C LEU A 403 8.92 11.23 -18.84
N GLU A 404 7.99 11.86 -19.57
CA GLU A 404 8.13 13.17 -20.22
C GLU A 404 7.37 14.28 -19.51
N GLU A 405 6.31 13.94 -18.79
CA GLU A 405 5.47 14.84 -18.01
C GLU A 405 5.33 14.29 -16.57
N GLY A 406 4.79 15.13 -15.68
CA GLY A 406 4.38 14.67 -14.36
C GLY A 406 5.47 14.61 -13.28
N GLU A 407 5.18 13.90 -12.19
CA GLU A 407 6.03 13.91 -10.98
C GLU A 407 7.30 13.08 -11.15
N ASP A 408 7.18 11.99 -11.91
CA ASP A 408 8.26 11.06 -12.16
C ASP A 408 9.02 11.39 -13.47
N GLU A 409 8.91 12.63 -13.99
CA GLU A 409 9.61 13.10 -15.20
C GLU A 409 11.12 12.75 -15.17
N GLY A 410 11.59 12.11 -16.23
CA GLY A 410 12.97 11.66 -16.38
C GLY A 410 13.31 10.36 -15.64
N GLN A 411 12.36 9.76 -14.92
CA GLN A 411 12.45 8.35 -14.48
C GLN A 411 12.12 7.42 -15.66
N GLN A 412 12.49 6.15 -15.50
CA GLN A 412 12.24 5.14 -16.53
C GLN A 412 10.74 4.81 -16.60
N ASP A 413 10.25 4.65 -17.82
CA ASP A 413 8.91 4.14 -18.08
C ASP A 413 8.92 2.60 -17.94
N PRO A 414 8.10 2.01 -17.05
CA PRO A 414 8.18 0.59 -16.74
C PRO A 414 7.56 -0.34 -17.78
N HIS A 415 6.69 0.18 -18.67
CA HIS A 415 5.78 -0.62 -19.51
C HIS A 415 6.45 -1.24 -20.73
N ALA A 416 7.69 -1.70 -20.58
CA ALA A 416 8.50 -2.24 -21.68
C ALA A 416 7.85 -3.46 -22.34
N TRP A 417 7.14 -4.31 -21.58
CA TRP A 417 6.45 -5.50 -22.08
C TRP A 417 5.36 -5.20 -23.12
N MET A 418 4.93 -3.94 -23.28
CA MET A 418 3.96 -3.55 -24.30
C MET A 418 4.55 -3.55 -25.72
N SER A 419 5.84 -3.85 -25.86
CA SER A 419 6.49 -4.26 -27.11
C SER A 419 6.79 -5.75 -27.07
N LEU A 420 6.43 -6.51 -28.11
CA LEU A 420 6.73 -7.94 -28.19
C LEU A 420 8.24 -8.19 -28.31
N GLU A 421 9.01 -7.27 -28.90
CA GLU A 421 10.48 -7.33 -28.92
C GLU A 421 11.09 -7.28 -27.51
N ASN A 422 10.52 -6.45 -26.63
CA ASN A 422 10.92 -6.44 -25.23
C ASN A 422 10.39 -7.67 -24.49
N GLY A 423 9.19 -8.15 -24.80
CA GLY A 423 8.66 -9.41 -24.26
C GLY A 423 9.56 -10.60 -24.56
N MET A 424 10.15 -10.65 -25.76
CA MET A 424 11.18 -11.64 -26.12
C MET A 424 12.45 -11.48 -25.26
N THR A 425 12.91 -10.24 -25.03
CA THR A 425 14.03 -9.97 -24.12
C THR A 425 13.74 -10.43 -22.69
N TYR A 426 12.51 -10.26 -22.21
CA TYR A 426 12.08 -10.74 -20.89
C TYR A 426 12.17 -12.25 -20.81
N ALA A 427 11.65 -12.95 -21.83
CA ALA A 427 11.69 -14.39 -21.92
C ALA A 427 13.13 -14.93 -21.93
N GLU A 428 14.03 -14.31 -22.69
CA GLU A 428 15.46 -14.65 -22.73
C GLU A 428 16.12 -14.50 -21.35
N ASN A 429 15.86 -13.40 -20.65
CA ASN A 429 16.41 -13.18 -19.30
C ASN A 429 15.87 -14.18 -18.27
N ILE A 430 14.58 -14.55 -18.37
CA ILE A 430 13.97 -15.55 -17.49
C ILE A 430 14.63 -16.91 -17.72
N GLU A 431 14.77 -17.33 -18.98
CA GLU A 431 15.44 -18.59 -19.33
C GLU A 431 16.89 -18.63 -18.86
N GLU A 432 17.66 -17.55 -19.05
CA GLU A 432 19.06 -17.48 -18.65
C GLU A 432 19.21 -17.76 -17.15
N GLN A 433 18.38 -17.10 -16.31
CA GLN A 433 18.45 -17.25 -14.86
C GLN A 433 17.90 -18.61 -14.38
N LEU A 434 16.85 -19.13 -15.01
CA LEU A 434 16.35 -20.48 -14.74
C LEU A 434 17.42 -21.54 -15.05
N SER A 435 18.08 -21.44 -16.20
CA SER A 435 19.15 -22.34 -16.62
C SER A 435 20.41 -22.23 -15.76
N GLU A 436 20.71 -21.04 -15.22
CA GLU A 436 21.83 -20.85 -14.28
C GLU A 436 21.53 -21.49 -12.91
N LYS A 437 20.31 -21.35 -12.41
CA LYS A 437 19.89 -21.86 -11.09
C LYS A 437 19.50 -23.34 -11.10
N ASP A 438 18.99 -23.84 -12.23
CA ASP A 438 18.66 -25.25 -12.46
C ASP A 438 19.27 -25.78 -13.77
N PRO A 439 20.59 -26.07 -13.79
CA PRO A 439 21.28 -26.55 -14.99
C PRO A 439 20.83 -27.94 -15.46
N GLU A 440 20.08 -28.70 -14.66
CA GLU A 440 19.60 -30.03 -15.05
C GLU A 440 18.43 -29.94 -16.03
N ASN A 441 17.65 -28.86 -15.98
CA ASN A 441 16.51 -28.59 -16.86
C ASN A 441 16.80 -27.54 -17.94
N ALA A 442 18.05 -27.05 -18.07
CA ALA A 442 18.41 -26.01 -19.05
C ALA A 442 18.01 -26.33 -20.51
N ASP A 443 18.26 -27.55 -21.00
CA ASP A 443 17.86 -27.96 -22.36
C ASP A 443 16.32 -27.88 -22.55
N TYR A 444 15.53 -28.08 -21.49
CA TYR A 444 14.07 -27.99 -21.51
C TYR A 444 13.60 -26.54 -21.56
N TYR A 445 14.22 -25.66 -20.76
CA TYR A 445 13.93 -24.23 -20.79
C TYR A 445 14.31 -23.60 -22.13
N GLU A 446 15.46 -23.95 -22.70
CA GLU A 446 15.89 -23.48 -24.02
C GLU A 446 14.92 -23.94 -25.13
N GLU A 447 14.43 -25.19 -25.10
CA GLU A 447 13.44 -25.68 -26.07
C GLU A 447 12.12 -24.91 -25.98
N ASN A 448 11.62 -24.67 -24.77
CA ASN A 448 10.39 -23.91 -24.54
C ASN A 448 10.54 -22.44 -24.94
N LEU A 449 11.64 -21.80 -24.55
CA LEU A 449 11.97 -20.43 -24.95
C LEU A 449 11.91 -20.28 -26.47
N ASN A 450 12.60 -21.16 -27.21
CA ASN A 450 12.62 -21.08 -28.68
C ASN A 450 11.21 -21.16 -29.28
N ASN A 451 10.34 -22.05 -28.77
CA ASN A 451 8.96 -22.14 -29.23
C ASN A 451 8.17 -20.87 -28.90
N TYR A 452 8.36 -20.31 -27.71
CA TYR A 452 7.69 -19.10 -27.26
C TYR A 452 8.15 -17.87 -28.06
N LEU A 453 9.45 -17.75 -28.34
CA LEU A 453 10.01 -16.70 -29.19
C LEU A 453 9.45 -16.76 -30.61
N ASP A 454 9.32 -17.95 -31.21
CA ASP A 454 8.70 -18.12 -32.54
C ASP A 454 7.25 -17.58 -32.54
N GLU A 455 6.47 -17.84 -31.49
CA GLU A 455 5.09 -17.35 -31.36
C GLU A 455 5.03 -15.82 -31.19
N LEU A 456 5.91 -15.24 -30.36
CA LEU A 456 5.98 -13.80 -30.15
C LEU A 456 6.48 -13.06 -31.41
N GLU A 457 7.44 -13.62 -32.16
CA GLU A 457 7.95 -13.05 -33.41
C GLU A 457 6.85 -13.04 -34.50
N ASP A 458 6.09 -14.14 -34.63
CA ASP A 458 4.96 -14.21 -35.56
C ASP A 458 3.90 -13.15 -35.24
N LEU A 459 3.57 -12.96 -33.95
CA LEU A 459 2.60 -11.95 -33.51
C LEU A 459 3.12 -10.52 -33.68
N ASP A 460 4.42 -10.27 -33.42
CA ASP A 460 5.06 -8.98 -33.63
C ASP A 460 5.02 -8.56 -35.11
N GLN A 461 5.29 -9.50 -36.02
CA GLN A 461 5.19 -9.25 -37.45
C GLN A 461 3.73 -9.03 -37.89
N GLU A 462 2.77 -9.79 -37.34
CA GLU A 462 1.34 -9.56 -37.57
C GLU A 462 0.90 -8.17 -37.11
N ALA A 463 1.36 -7.72 -35.93
CA ALA A 463 1.07 -6.40 -35.38
C ALA A 463 1.63 -5.28 -36.27
N LYS A 464 2.91 -5.39 -36.67
CA LYS A 464 3.56 -4.44 -37.58
C LYS A 464 2.80 -4.33 -38.91
N ASP A 465 2.37 -5.45 -39.48
CA ASP A 465 1.61 -5.46 -40.74
C ASP A 465 0.23 -4.80 -40.57
N LYS A 466 -0.49 -5.11 -39.48
CA LYS A 466 -1.80 -4.52 -39.15
C LYS A 466 -1.74 -3.00 -39.02
N PHE A 467 -0.82 -2.48 -38.21
CA PHE A 467 -0.77 -1.04 -37.94
C PHE A 467 -0.24 -0.23 -39.13
N ASN A 468 0.50 -0.86 -40.05
CA ASN A 468 0.92 -0.22 -41.31
C ASN A 468 -0.25 0.07 -42.27
N ASP A 469 -1.37 -0.65 -42.16
CA ASP A 469 -2.54 -0.48 -43.02
C ASP A 469 -3.46 0.69 -42.61
N ILE A 470 -3.27 1.26 -41.41
CA ILE A 470 -4.09 2.35 -40.87
C ILE A 470 -3.64 3.70 -41.48
N PRO A 471 -4.57 4.62 -41.85
CA PRO A 471 -4.21 5.97 -42.28
C PRO A 471 -3.57 6.81 -41.14
N GLU A 472 -2.50 7.55 -41.44
CA GLU A 472 -1.77 8.38 -40.46
C GLU A 472 -2.65 9.36 -39.66
N ASP A 473 -3.74 9.87 -40.23
CA ASP A 473 -4.65 10.79 -39.54
C ASP A 473 -5.65 10.10 -38.60
N GLU A 474 -5.73 8.77 -38.65
CA GLU A 474 -6.55 7.90 -37.79
C GLU A 474 -5.70 7.13 -36.76
N LYS A 475 -4.36 7.12 -36.91
CA LYS A 475 -3.40 6.49 -36.00
C LYS A 475 -3.15 7.32 -34.74
N LEU A 476 -4.08 7.29 -33.79
CA LEU A 476 -3.81 7.81 -32.45
C LEU A 476 -4.54 6.95 -31.41
N LEU A 477 -3.75 6.25 -30.59
CA LEU A 477 -4.22 5.48 -29.45
C LEU A 477 -4.50 6.42 -28.28
N VAL A 478 -5.70 6.33 -27.71
CA VAL A 478 -6.13 7.16 -26.59
C VAL A 478 -6.51 6.26 -25.42
N THR A 479 -5.76 6.39 -24.32
CA THR A 479 -5.85 5.53 -23.12
C THR A 479 -5.90 6.39 -21.86
N SER A 480 -6.14 5.79 -20.69
CA SER A 480 -6.22 6.56 -19.45
C SER A 480 -4.81 6.86 -18.94
N GLU A 481 -3.96 5.85 -18.90
CA GLU A 481 -2.54 5.90 -18.52
C GLU A 481 -1.62 5.95 -19.75
N GLY A 482 -0.45 6.58 -19.61
CA GLY A 482 0.61 6.60 -20.62
C GLY A 482 1.38 5.30 -20.82
N ALA A 483 0.79 4.14 -20.55
CA ALA A 483 1.44 2.83 -20.54
C ALA A 483 1.88 2.30 -21.92
N PHE A 484 1.50 2.97 -23.01
CA PHE A 484 1.68 2.47 -24.37
C PHE A 484 2.91 3.05 -25.11
N LYS A 485 3.87 3.70 -24.43
CA LYS A 485 5.02 4.31 -25.13
C LYS A 485 5.88 3.31 -25.91
N TYR A 486 6.18 2.14 -25.34
CA TYR A 486 6.92 1.09 -26.02
C TYR A 486 6.11 0.48 -27.17
N PHE A 487 4.80 0.31 -26.99
CA PHE A 487 3.88 -0.10 -28.05
C PHE A 487 3.90 0.90 -29.21
N SER A 488 3.81 2.20 -28.92
CA SER A 488 3.88 3.28 -29.90
C SER A 488 5.19 3.28 -30.67
N GLN A 489 6.31 3.05 -29.98
CA GLN A 489 7.63 2.98 -30.62
C GLN A 489 7.76 1.76 -31.54
N ALA A 490 7.25 0.60 -31.11
CA ALA A 490 7.36 -0.66 -31.85
C ALA A 490 6.47 -0.71 -33.11
N TYR A 491 5.25 -0.18 -33.01
CA TYR A 491 4.22 -0.34 -34.05
C TYR A 491 3.84 0.95 -34.78
N ASP A 492 4.54 2.06 -34.53
CA ASP A 492 4.31 3.38 -35.16
C ASP A 492 2.86 3.87 -35.00
N VAL A 493 2.32 3.68 -33.79
CA VAL A 493 1.00 4.16 -33.38
C VAL A 493 1.17 5.20 -32.28
N PRO A 494 1.13 6.51 -32.61
CA PRO A 494 1.16 7.57 -31.61
C PRO A 494 0.13 7.33 -30.49
N ALA A 495 0.52 7.56 -29.24
CA ALA A 495 -0.38 7.45 -28.10
C ALA A 495 -0.56 8.80 -27.39
N THR A 496 -1.75 9.01 -26.85
CA THR A 496 -2.04 10.06 -25.86
C THR A 496 -2.84 9.48 -24.71
N TYR A 497 -2.77 10.14 -23.57
CA TYR A 497 -3.21 9.61 -22.28
C TYR A 497 -3.71 10.71 -21.36
N ILE A 498 -4.54 10.35 -20.37
CA ILE A 498 -5.06 11.29 -19.37
C ILE A 498 -3.95 11.62 -18.35
N TRP A 499 -3.38 10.61 -17.70
CA TRP A 499 -2.22 10.72 -16.80
C TRP A 499 -1.07 9.87 -17.31
N GLU A 500 0.15 10.14 -16.89
CA GLU A 500 1.32 9.50 -17.51
C GLU A 500 1.63 8.12 -16.94
N ILE A 501 1.54 7.97 -15.61
CA ILE A 501 1.82 6.72 -14.88
C ILE A 501 0.93 6.63 -13.64
N ASN A 502 0.56 5.42 -13.20
CA ASN A 502 -0.40 5.19 -12.10
C ASN A 502 0.08 5.68 -10.71
N THR A 503 1.35 6.08 -10.57
CA THR A 503 1.84 6.73 -9.34
C THR A 503 1.39 8.19 -9.18
N GLU A 504 0.69 8.76 -10.17
CA GLU A 504 0.25 10.16 -10.18
C GLU A 504 -1.19 10.39 -9.71
N GLU A 505 -1.59 11.67 -9.56
CA GLU A 505 -3.01 12.01 -9.44
C GLU A 505 -3.78 11.68 -10.74
N GLU A 506 -4.70 10.73 -10.64
CA GLU A 506 -5.53 10.28 -11.76
C GLU A 506 -6.72 11.21 -12.07
N GLY A 507 -6.92 11.52 -13.36
CA GLY A 507 -8.18 12.08 -13.86
C GLY A 507 -8.48 13.53 -13.48
N THR A 508 -7.45 14.36 -13.27
CA THR A 508 -7.64 15.78 -12.94
C THR A 508 -8.38 16.54 -14.07
N PRO A 509 -9.07 17.66 -13.78
CA PRO A 509 -9.72 18.46 -14.81
C PRO A 509 -8.76 18.99 -15.88
N GLU A 510 -7.50 19.26 -15.52
CA GLU A 510 -6.48 19.74 -16.44
C GLU A 510 -6.03 18.64 -17.40
N GLN A 511 -5.75 17.44 -16.88
CA GLN A 511 -5.44 16.25 -17.67
C GLN A 511 -6.55 15.89 -18.66
N THR A 512 -7.80 15.81 -18.19
CA THR A 512 -8.94 15.47 -19.06
C THR A 512 -9.19 16.55 -20.12
N THR A 513 -9.08 17.84 -19.77
CA THR A 513 -9.21 18.94 -20.74
C THR A 513 -8.09 18.90 -21.79
N ARG A 514 -6.85 18.64 -21.39
CA ARG A 514 -5.69 18.51 -22.30
C ARG A 514 -5.95 17.44 -23.37
N VAL A 515 -6.42 16.26 -22.96
CA VAL A 515 -6.76 15.18 -23.89
C VAL A 515 -7.92 15.58 -24.79
N VAL A 516 -9.02 16.12 -24.24
CA VAL A 516 -10.18 16.56 -25.05
C VAL A 516 -9.79 17.63 -26.08
N ASP A 517 -8.93 18.57 -25.70
CA ASP A 517 -8.41 19.60 -26.61
C ASP A 517 -7.54 18.99 -27.72
N GLN A 518 -6.68 18.01 -27.41
CA GLN A 518 -5.93 17.26 -28.43
C GLN A 518 -6.85 16.50 -29.37
N LEU A 519 -7.89 15.85 -28.85
CA LEU A 519 -8.84 15.07 -29.64
C LEU A 519 -9.60 15.94 -30.66
N ASN A 520 -9.91 17.20 -30.32
CA ASN A 520 -10.59 18.13 -31.22
C ASN A 520 -9.80 18.44 -32.50
N ASP A 521 -8.47 18.28 -32.48
CA ASP A 521 -7.58 18.52 -33.62
C ASP A 521 -7.21 17.22 -34.37
N THR A 522 -7.83 16.08 -34.02
CA THR A 522 -7.56 14.75 -34.61
C THR A 522 -8.82 14.16 -35.26
N ASN A 523 -8.66 13.11 -36.08
CA ASN A 523 -9.77 12.34 -36.65
C ASN A 523 -10.04 11.04 -35.87
N VAL A 524 -9.61 10.93 -34.61
CA VAL A 524 -9.81 9.73 -33.79
C VAL A 524 -11.30 9.43 -33.62
N GLN A 525 -11.66 8.15 -33.77
CA GLN A 525 -13.04 7.68 -33.67
C GLN A 525 -13.27 6.72 -32.50
N SER A 526 -12.22 6.33 -31.79
CA SER A 526 -12.32 5.38 -30.68
C SER A 526 -11.36 5.70 -29.56
N LEU A 527 -11.88 5.58 -28.34
CA LEU A 527 -11.11 5.63 -27.10
C LEU A 527 -10.99 4.22 -26.55
N PHE A 528 -9.96 3.98 -25.74
CA PHE A 528 -9.74 2.70 -25.07
C PHE A 528 -9.60 2.94 -23.58
N VAL A 529 -9.93 1.94 -22.77
CA VAL A 529 -9.81 2.00 -21.32
C VAL A 529 -9.21 0.69 -20.81
N GLU A 530 -8.37 0.78 -19.80
CA GLU A 530 -7.59 -0.32 -19.28
C GLU A 530 -8.42 -1.13 -18.27
N THR A 531 -8.16 -2.44 -18.18
CA THR A 531 -8.83 -3.32 -17.20
C THR A 531 -8.38 -3.08 -15.76
N SER A 532 -7.17 -2.54 -15.56
CA SER A 532 -6.56 -2.29 -14.25
C SER A 532 -6.94 -0.93 -13.64
N VAL A 533 -7.53 0.00 -14.40
CA VAL A 533 -7.80 1.38 -13.95
C VAL A 533 -9.29 1.67 -13.73
N ASN A 534 -9.60 2.77 -13.04
CA ASN A 534 -10.98 3.22 -12.89
C ASN A 534 -11.49 3.90 -14.18
N PRO A 535 -12.56 3.38 -14.83
CA PRO A 535 -12.99 3.90 -16.13
C PRO A 535 -13.67 5.27 -16.08
N SER A 536 -13.90 5.83 -14.89
CA SER A 536 -14.65 7.09 -14.71
C SER A 536 -14.03 8.27 -15.47
N SER A 537 -12.70 8.36 -15.48
CA SER A 537 -11.96 9.45 -16.15
C SER A 537 -12.10 9.37 -17.67
N MET A 538 -11.89 8.18 -18.24
CA MET A 538 -12.08 7.95 -19.68
C MET A 538 -13.55 8.11 -20.10
N GLN A 539 -14.50 7.74 -19.24
CA GLN A 539 -15.92 8.01 -19.47
C GLN A 539 -16.24 9.51 -19.52
N SER A 540 -15.56 10.34 -18.72
CA SER A 540 -15.68 11.81 -18.82
C SER A 540 -15.10 12.33 -20.13
N VAL A 541 -13.91 11.88 -20.53
CA VAL A 541 -13.30 12.24 -21.83
C VAL A 541 -14.21 11.83 -23.00
N SER A 542 -14.80 10.64 -22.95
CA SER A 542 -15.76 10.16 -23.95
C SER A 542 -17.02 11.04 -24.04
N GLN A 543 -17.57 11.46 -22.89
CA GLN A 543 -18.74 12.33 -22.84
C GLN A 543 -18.46 13.73 -23.37
N ASP A 544 -17.28 14.28 -23.07
CA ASP A 544 -16.92 15.66 -23.42
C ASP A 544 -16.42 15.78 -24.87
N SER A 545 -15.68 14.79 -25.38
CA SER A 545 -15.24 14.71 -26.78
C SER A 545 -16.34 14.21 -27.73
N GLY A 546 -17.27 13.39 -27.22
CA GLY A 546 -18.28 12.69 -28.02
C GLY A 546 -17.75 11.44 -28.73
N ILE A 547 -16.50 11.03 -28.48
CA ILE A 547 -15.88 9.82 -29.05
C ILE A 547 -16.20 8.62 -28.13
N PRO A 548 -16.73 7.50 -28.66
CA PRO A 548 -17.06 6.33 -27.84
C PRO A 548 -15.82 5.58 -27.36
N ILE A 549 -15.93 4.95 -26.19
CA ILE A 549 -14.98 3.91 -25.74
C ILE A 549 -15.29 2.63 -26.51
N TYR A 550 -14.33 2.13 -27.29
CA TYR A 550 -14.50 0.98 -28.19
C TYR A 550 -14.34 -0.34 -27.44
N SER A 551 -13.25 -0.50 -26.69
CA SER A 551 -12.93 -1.72 -25.97
C SER A 551 -12.20 -1.43 -24.66
N GLU A 552 -12.35 -2.37 -23.73
CA GLU A 552 -11.39 -2.55 -22.64
C GLU A 552 -10.13 -3.26 -23.21
N ILE A 553 -8.95 -2.82 -22.78
CA ILE A 553 -7.64 -3.36 -23.17
C ILE A 553 -6.77 -3.61 -21.94
N PHE A 554 -5.72 -4.39 -22.07
CA PHE A 554 -4.85 -4.78 -20.96
C PHE A 554 -3.58 -3.92 -20.91
N THR A 555 -3.07 -3.67 -19.70
CA THR A 555 -1.77 -3.03 -19.46
C THR A 555 -0.95 -3.85 -18.48
N ASP A 556 -1.31 -3.81 -17.20
CA ASP A 556 -0.44 -4.25 -16.10
C ASP A 556 -0.77 -5.65 -15.56
N SER A 557 -1.75 -6.31 -16.18
CA SER A 557 -2.14 -7.67 -15.83
C SER A 557 -2.77 -8.39 -17.03
N VAL A 558 -2.51 -9.69 -17.11
CA VAL A 558 -3.30 -10.63 -17.93
C VAL A 558 -4.73 -10.76 -17.36
N ALA A 559 -5.62 -11.42 -18.09
CA ALA A 559 -6.97 -11.75 -17.65
C ALA A 559 -7.00 -12.92 -16.64
N GLU A 560 -8.17 -13.15 -16.03
CA GLU A 560 -8.38 -14.33 -15.18
C GLU A 560 -8.32 -15.62 -16.02
N SER A 561 -7.81 -16.70 -15.42
CA SER A 561 -7.63 -17.98 -16.12
C SER A 561 -8.92 -18.47 -16.79
N GLY A 562 -8.84 -18.72 -18.11
CA GLY A 562 -9.96 -19.14 -18.96
C GLY A 562 -10.78 -17.99 -19.58
N GLU A 563 -10.41 -16.73 -19.34
CA GLU A 563 -10.94 -15.57 -20.05
C GLU A 563 -10.05 -15.19 -21.26
N GLU A 564 -10.56 -14.34 -22.16
CA GLU A 564 -9.76 -13.88 -23.32
C GLU A 564 -8.68 -12.89 -22.83
N GLY A 565 -7.40 -13.24 -23.06
CA GLY A 565 -6.26 -12.45 -22.59
C GLY A 565 -5.58 -13.01 -21.33
N ASP A 566 -5.82 -14.28 -20.99
CA ASP A 566 -5.32 -14.94 -19.78
C ASP A 566 -3.84 -15.37 -19.82
N SER A 567 -3.13 -15.05 -20.92
CA SER A 567 -1.67 -15.15 -21.06
C SER A 567 -1.08 -13.88 -21.63
N TYR A 568 0.22 -13.63 -21.50
CA TYR A 568 0.89 -12.48 -22.11
C TYR A 568 0.70 -12.45 -23.62
N TYR A 569 0.84 -13.60 -24.29
CA TYR A 569 0.56 -13.72 -25.73
C TYR A 569 -0.89 -13.34 -26.05
N ALA A 570 -1.86 -13.91 -25.32
CA ALA A 570 -3.28 -13.64 -25.56
C ALA A 570 -3.66 -12.19 -25.26
N MET A 571 -3.07 -11.61 -24.22
CA MET A 571 -3.21 -10.23 -23.79
C MET A 571 -2.71 -9.26 -24.87
N MET A 572 -1.48 -9.48 -25.35
CA MET A 572 -0.91 -8.68 -26.44
C MET A 572 -1.72 -8.82 -27.72
N LYS A 573 -2.11 -10.05 -28.07
CA LYS A 573 -2.97 -10.30 -29.22
C LYS A 573 -4.31 -9.59 -29.12
N TRP A 574 -4.95 -9.63 -27.96
CA TRP A 574 -6.20 -8.90 -27.70
C TRP A 574 -6.02 -7.40 -27.93
N ASN A 575 -4.97 -6.82 -27.35
CA ASN A 575 -4.67 -5.41 -27.51
C ASN A 575 -4.44 -5.04 -28.98
N ILE A 576 -3.59 -5.79 -29.68
CA ILE A 576 -3.32 -5.58 -31.11
C ILE A 576 -4.62 -5.62 -31.92
N ASP A 577 -5.44 -6.65 -31.72
CA ASP A 577 -6.68 -6.86 -32.45
C ASP A 577 -7.70 -5.74 -32.15
N ARG A 578 -7.96 -5.45 -30.87
CA ARG A 578 -8.94 -4.44 -30.46
C ARG A 578 -8.53 -3.02 -30.81
N ILE A 579 -7.25 -2.69 -30.65
CA ILE A 579 -6.74 -1.37 -31.03
C ILE A 579 -6.85 -1.20 -32.55
N HIS A 580 -6.42 -2.18 -33.34
CA HIS A 580 -6.57 -2.13 -34.78
C HIS A 580 -8.04 -1.97 -35.20
N GLU A 581 -8.93 -2.84 -34.72
CA GLU A 581 -10.37 -2.78 -35.03
C GLU A 581 -11.00 -1.43 -34.66
N GLY A 582 -10.66 -0.88 -33.49
CA GLY A 582 -11.15 0.42 -33.04
C GLY A 582 -10.59 1.59 -33.85
N LEU A 583 -9.33 1.54 -34.29
CA LEU A 583 -8.75 2.58 -35.13
C LEU A 583 -9.25 2.50 -36.59
N THR A 584 -9.58 1.32 -37.12
CA THR A 584 -10.13 1.14 -38.48
C THR A 584 -11.66 1.18 -38.56
N GLN A 585 -12.36 1.17 -37.42
CA GLN A 585 -13.83 1.10 -37.32
C GLN A 585 -14.43 -0.16 -37.97
N GLU A 586 -13.71 -1.29 -37.93
CA GLU A 586 -14.18 -2.59 -38.46
C GLU A 586 -14.96 -3.44 -37.45
#